data_AF-A0A535JDV6-F1
#
_entry.id   AF-A0A535JDV6-F1
#
_cell.length_a   1.000
_cell.length_b   1.000
_cell.length_c   1.000
_cell.angle_alpha   90.00
_cell.angle_beta   90.00
_cell.angle_gamma   90.00
#
_symmetry.space_group_name_H-M   'P 1'
#
loop_
_entity.id
_entity.type
_entity.pdbx_description
1 polymer ?
#
loop_
_entity_poly.entity_id
_entity_poly.type
_entity_poly.pdbx_seq_one_letter_code
_entity_poly.pdbx_strand_id
1 'polypeptide(L)'
;MRRTSLILVAIAAVAVVALTVARLHPSDGQAVAVVEDLPAPARSPEPLIVVDVAGAVAKPGVYRLVAGSRIVDALIAAGGMTGEADLAAL
;
A
#
# COMPACT_ATOMS: atom_id res chain seq x y z
N MET A 1 26.27 -59.72 -36.21
CA MET A 1 25.36 -58.60 -36.58
C MET A 1 24.21 -58.41 -35.58
N ARG A 2 23.47 -59.46 -35.17
CA ARG A 2 22.35 -59.35 -34.20
C ARG A 2 22.72 -58.84 -32.80
N ARG A 3 23.91 -59.18 -32.28
CA ARG A 3 24.40 -58.75 -30.96
C ARG A 3 24.75 -57.25 -30.92
N THR A 4 25.32 -56.72 -31.99
CA THR A 4 25.66 -55.29 -32.13
C THR A 4 24.40 -54.42 -32.20
N SER A 5 23.36 -54.90 -32.88
CA SER A 5 22.05 -54.22 -32.91
C SER A 5 21.39 -54.15 -31.53
N LEU A 6 21.50 -55.19 -30.70
CA LEU A 6 20.96 -55.18 -29.33
C LEU A 6 21.67 -54.16 -28.42
N ILE A 7 23.00 -54.01 -28.55
CA ILE A 7 23.78 -53.04 -27.76
C ILE A 7 23.40 -51.61 -28.14
N LEU A 8 23.23 -51.32 -29.44
CA LEU A 8 22.81 -50.00 -29.90
C LEU A 8 21.40 -49.63 -29.42
N VAL A 9 20.46 -50.57 -29.44
CA VAL A 9 19.09 -50.34 -28.91
C VAL A 9 19.11 -50.11 -27.40
N ALA A 10 19.92 -50.86 -26.65
CA ALA A 10 20.06 -50.66 -25.21
C ALA A 10 20.64 -49.28 -24.87
N ILE A 11 21.69 -48.83 -25.58
CA ILE A 11 22.27 -47.50 -25.39
C ILE A 11 21.27 -46.40 -25.75
N ALA A 12 20.54 -46.56 -26.86
CA ALA A 12 19.50 -45.62 -27.26
C ALA A 12 18.38 -45.54 -26.20
N ALA A 13 17.94 -46.68 -25.66
CA ALA A 13 16.94 -46.71 -24.60
C ALA A 13 17.42 -46.01 -23.32
N VAL A 14 18.66 -46.26 -22.89
CA VAL A 14 19.26 -45.59 -21.72
C VAL A 14 19.40 -44.08 -21.96
N ALA A 15 19.82 -43.67 -23.16
CA ALA A 15 19.94 -42.26 -23.52
C ALA A 15 18.58 -41.55 -23.53
N VAL A 16 17.53 -42.20 -24.06
CA VAL A 16 16.16 -41.68 -24.03
C VAL A 16 15.67 -41.56 -22.59
N VAL A 17 15.86 -42.58 -21.76
CA VAL A 17 15.46 -42.55 -20.34
C VAL A 17 16.20 -41.44 -19.59
N ALA A 18 17.52 -41.34 -19.74
CA ALA A 18 18.33 -40.30 -19.12
C ALA A 18 17.89 -38.89 -19.57
N LEU A 19 17.61 -38.71 -20.87
CA LEU A 19 17.11 -37.46 -21.41
C LEU A 19 15.72 -37.12 -20.88
N THR A 20 14.82 -38.10 -20.76
CA THR A 20 13.50 -37.88 -20.18
C THR A 20 13.58 -37.49 -18.71
N VAL A 21 14.41 -38.17 -17.91
CA VAL A 21 14.60 -37.85 -16.49
C VAL A 21 15.19 -36.45 -16.31
N ALA A 22 16.19 -36.08 -17.12
CA ALA A 22 16.78 -34.74 -17.12
C ALA A 22 15.76 -33.63 -17.48
N ARG A 23 14.79 -33.94 -18.35
CA ARG A 23 13.72 -33.00 -18.73
C ARG A 23 12.60 -32.92 -17.71
N LEU A 24 12.41 -33.98 -16.93
CA LEU A 24 11.40 -34.04 -15.87
C LEU A 24 11.91 -33.56 -14.52
N HIS A 25 13.22 -33.37 -14.31
CA HIS A 25 13.74 -32.71 -13.11
C HIS A 25 13.19 -31.27 -13.05
N PRO A 26 12.15 -31.04 -12.23
CA PRO A 26 11.62 -29.70 -12.04
C PRO A 26 12.75 -28.92 -11.37
N SER A 27 13.08 -27.77 -11.93
CA SER A 27 13.95 -26.84 -11.22
C SER A 27 13.18 -26.36 -10.00
N ASP A 28 13.35 -27.06 -8.86
CA ASP A 28 12.96 -26.63 -7.53
C ASP A 28 13.83 -25.44 -7.13
N GLY A 29 13.57 -24.33 -7.79
CA GLY A 29 14.18 -23.03 -7.57
C GLY A 29 13.09 -22.00 -7.70
N GLN A 30 11.98 -22.23 -6.98
CA GLN A 30 10.95 -21.24 -6.70
C GLN A 30 11.68 -19.96 -6.30
N ALA A 31 11.64 -18.96 -7.18
CA ALA A 31 12.19 -17.65 -6.90
C ALA A 31 11.52 -17.19 -5.60
N VAL A 32 12.28 -17.23 -4.51
CA VAL A 32 11.89 -16.58 -3.27
C VAL A 32 11.89 -15.11 -3.62
N ALA A 33 10.71 -14.61 -4.00
CA ALA A 33 10.47 -13.18 -4.01
C ALA A 33 10.76 -12.74 -2.58
N VAL A 34 11.93 -12.12 -2.40
CA VAL A 34 12.24 -11.34 -1.22
C VAL A 34 11.15 -10.26 -1.22
N VAL A 35 10.10 -10.50 -0.44
CA VAL A 35 9.22 -9.42 0.00
C VAL A 35 10.13 -8.62 0.92
N GLU A 36 10.85 -7.66 0.35
CA GLU A 36 11.32 -6.56 1.16
C GLU A 36 10.07 -6.00 1.83
N ASP A 37 10.01 -6.15 3.15
CA ASP A 37 9.04 -5.49 4.00
C ASP A 37 9.37 -4.00 3.96
N LEU A 38 9.15 -3.38 2.80
CA LEU A 38 9.30 -1.97 2.58
C LEU A 38 8.31 -1.31 3.53
N PRO A 39 8.80 -0.51 4.50
CA PRO A 39 7.92 0.20 5.41
C PRO A 39 6.86 0.90 4.58
N ALA A 40 5.58 0.69 4.91
CA ALA A 40 4.49 1.41 4.27
C ALA A 40 4.87 2.90 4.22
N PRO A 41 4.71 3.58 3.07
CA PRO A 41 5.14 4.95 2.93
C PRO A 41 4.59 5.76 4.10
N ALA A 42 5.50 6.31 4.91
CA ALA A 42 5.14 7.09 6.07
C ALA A 42 4.31 8.27 5.59
N ARG A 43 3.00 8.24 5.84
CA ARG A 43 2.10 9.34 5.50
C ARG A 43 2.66 10.59 6.16
N SER A 44 3.09 11.55 5.35
CA SER A 44 3.55 12.83 5.85
C SER A 44 2.40 13.47 6.63
N PRO A 45 2.64 14.02 7.84
CA PRO A 45 1.58 14.64 8.61
C PRO A 45 0.92 15.75 7.78
N GLU A 46 -0.40 15.76 7.74
CA GLU A 46 -1.14 16.79 7.03
C GLU A 46 -0.78 18.16 7.63
N PRO A 47 -0.45 19.16 6.81
CA PRO A 47 -0.11 20.49 7.29
C PRO A 47 -1.29 21.07 8.08
N LEU A 48 -0.99 21.74 9.20
CA LEU A 48 -1.98 22.35 10.10
C LEU A 48 -1.93 23.87 10.00
N ILE A 49 -3.09 24.50 10.08
CA ILE A 49 -3.28 25.94 10.21
C ILE A 49 -3.80 26.28 11.61
N VAL A 50 -3.56 27.51 12.05
CA VAL A 50 -4.03 28.01 13.35
C VAL A 50 -5.00 29.16 13.07
N VAL A 51 -6.18 29.08 13.66
CA VAL A 51 -7.26 30.06 13.50
C VAL A 51 -7.70 30.54 14.87
N ASP A 52 -7.75 31.85 15.06
CA ASP A 52 -8.36 32.46 16.26
C ASP A 52 -9.85 32.74 15.99
N VAL A 53 -10.72 32.25 16.86
CA VAL A 53 -12.17 32.38 16.74
C VAL A 53 -12.69 33.22 17.91
N ALA A 54 -13.28 34.37 17.58
CA ALA A 54 -13.81 35.32 18.56
C ALA A 54 -15.27 35.68 18.27
N GLY A 55 -15.92 36.34 19.23
CA GLY A 55 -17.29 36.84 19.10
C GLY A 55 -18.36 35.91 19.69
N ALA A 56 -19.56 35.94 19.10
CA ALA A 56 -20.75 35.21 19.55
C ALA A 56 -20.71 33.72 19.13
N VAL A 57 -19.74 32.99 19.67
CA VAL A 57 -19.56 31.53 19.51
C VAL A 57 -19.58 30.85 20.88
N ALA A 58 -19.88 29.55 20.91
CA ALA A 58 -20.01 28.84 22.19
C ALA A 58 -18.70 28.81 22.98
N LYS A 59 -17.56 28.66 22.29
CA LYS A 59 -16.22 28.60 22.90
C LYS A 59 -15.24 29.42 22.05
N PRO A 60 -15.00 30.70 22.38
CA PRO A 60 -13.96 31.48 21.74
C PRO A 60 -12.57 30.96 22.07
N GLY A 61 -11.61 31.13 21.15
CA GLY A 61 -10.21 30.78 21.35
C GLY A 61 -9.49 30.35 20.08
N VAL A 62 -8.28 29.82 20.27
CA VAL A 62 -7.38 29.43 19.18
C VAL A 62 -7.50 27.93 18.88
N TYR A 63 -7.77 27.62 17.61
CA TYR A 63 -8.00 26.27 17.11
C TYR A 63 -6.95 25.88 16.06
N ARG A 64 -6.55 24.60 16.07
CA ARG A 64 -5.66 24.02 15.06
C ARG A 64 -6.48 23.14 14.13
N LEU A 65 -6.44 23.44 12.84
CA LEU A 65 -7.23 22.76 11.80
C LEU A 65 -6.30 22.26 10.71
N VAL A 66 -6.78 21.30 9.90
CA VAL A 66 -6.04 20.82 8.73
C VAL A 66 -5.99 21.92 7.67
N ALA A 67 -4.88 22.02 6.96
CA ALA A 67 -4.75 22.95 5.84
C ALA A 67 -5.82 22.62 4.79
N GLY A 68 -6.54 23.66 4.34
CA GLY A 68 -7.69 23.51 3.45
C GLY A 68 -9.04 23.43 4.18
N SER A 69 -9.06 23.35 5.51
CA SER A 69 -10.28 23.56 6.31
C SER A 69 -10.90 24.92 6.02
N ARG A 70 -12.23 24.96 6.07
CA ARG A 70 -13.05 26.14 5.83
C ARG A 70 -13.43 26.82 7.14
N ILE A 71 -13.96 28.04 7.04
CA ILE A 71 -14.45 28.82 8.19
C ILE A 71 -15.52 28.05 8.98
N VAL A 72 -16.38 27.29 8.29
CA VAL A 72 -17.39 26.44 8.94
C VAL A 72 -16.77 25.39 9.86
N ASP A 73 -15.61 24.83 9.53
CA ASP A 73 -14.94 23.83 10.35
C ASP A 73 -14.40 24.46 11.65
N ALA A 74 -13.87 25.68 11.56
CA ALA A 74 -13.45 26.45 12.72
C ALA A 74 -14.64 26.77 13.64
N LEU A 75 -15.78 27.11 13.07
CA LEU A 75 -16.99 27.41 13.83
C LEU A 75 -17.55 26.18 14.53
N ILE A 76 -17.54 25.03 13.86
CA ILE A 76 -17.90 23.74 14.47
C ILE A 76 -16.94 23.39 15.62
N ALA A 77 -15.62 23.58 15.43
CA ALA A 77 -14.63 23.35 16.49
C ALA A 77 -14.84 24.27 17.70
N ALA A 78 -15.29 25.50 17.47
CA ALA A 78 -15.70 26.47 18.50
C ALA A 78 -17.07 26.13 19.16
N GLY A 79 -17.73 25.05 18.74
CA GLY A 79 -19.03 24.62 19.27
C GLY A 79 -20.23 25.31 18.65
N GLY A 80 -20.04 25.97 17.51
CA GLY A 80 -21.08 26.70 16.78
C GLY A 80 -21.24 28.16 17.23
N MET A 81 -22.04 28.87 16.45
CA MET A 81 -22.50 30.23 16.72
C MET A 81 -23.59 30.21 17.81
N THR A 82 -23.62 31.24 18.66
CA THR A 82 -24.71 31.44 19.63
C THR A 82 -25.86 32.23 19.01
N GLY A 83 -26.99 32.33 19.71
CA GLY A 83 -28.13 33.12 19.23
C GLY A 83 -27.87 34.63 19.13
N GLU A 84 -26.80 35.13 19.76
CA GLU A 84 -26.36 36.52 19.69
C GLU A 84 -25.51 36.81 18.43
N ALA A 85 -25.20 35.79 17.62
CA ALA A 85 -24.44 35.98 16.39
C ALA A 85 -25.28 36.67 15.32
N ASP A 86 -24.76 37.77 14.77
CA ASP A 86 -25.36 38.43 13.62
C ASP A 86 -25.02 37.67 12.33
N LEU A 87 -26.03 37.01 11.75
CA LEU A 87 -25.89 36.22 10.53
C LEU A 87 -26.02 37.06 9.25
N ALA A 88 -26.43 38.32 9.35
CA ALA A 88 -26.61 39.22 8.23
C ALA A 88 -25.35 40.06 7.92
N ALA A 89 -24.33 39.97 8.78
CA ALA A 89 -23.07 40.70 8.63
C ALA A 89 -22.04 40.03 7.67
N LEU A 90 -22.46 39.00 6.92
CA LEU A 90 -21.65 38.23 5.96
C LEU A 90 -21.78 38.77 4.53
#